data_AF-A0A7Y8IZ23-F1
#
_entry.id   AF-A0A7Y8IZ23-F1
#
_cell.length_a   1.000
_cell.length_b   1.000
_cell.length_c   1.000
_cell.angle_alpha   90.00
_cell.angle_beta   90.00
_cell.angle_gamma   90.00
#
_symmetry.space_group_name_H-M   'P 1'
#
loop_
_entity.id
_entity.type
_entity.pdbx_description
1 polymer ?
#
loop_
_entity_poly.entity_id
_entity_poly.type
_entity_poly.pdbx_seq_one_letter_code
_entity_poly.pdbx_strand_id
1 'polypeptide(L)'
;MKGYQFITVLVAVLGIILASSLSAQPDKIVFDPLKLFGKSKRPGVTLSHNRHVEAGLSCKDCHHVYENGQNVLDEGQLEEGNQGVRCSACHGPKVRIGLEQAFHDQCIGCHTRLLKEKKKTGPRFCGQCHVKK
;
A
#
# COMPACT_ATOMS: atom_id res chain seq x y z
N MET A 1 -35.06 20.30 -32.12
CA MET A 1 -34.03 19.36 -32.59
C MET A 1 -32.61 19.69 -32.12
N LYS A 2 -32.15 20.96 -32.15
CA LYS A 2 -30.78 21.35 -31.73
C LYS A 2 -30.50 21.20 -30.22
N GLY A 3 -31.49 21.45 -29.36
CA GLY A 3 -31.33 21.34 -27.90
C GLY A 3 -31.12 19.92 -27.38
N TYR A 4 -31.76 18.91 -27.99
CA TYR A 4 -31.60 17.51 -27.59
C TYR A 4 -30.22 16.97 -27.93
N GLN A 5 -29.65 17.37 -29.08
CA GLN A 5 -28.29 17.01 -29.47
C GLN A 5 -27.24 17.67 -28.56
N PHE A 6 -27.48 18.90 -28.10
CA PHE A 6 -26.60 19.56 -27.13
C PHE A 6 -26.61 18.86 -25.76
N ILE A 7 -27.79 18.43 -25.29
CA ILE A 7 -27.93 17.70 -24.02
C ILE A 7 -27.27 16.32 -24.10
N THR A 8 -27.44 15.58 -25.22
CA THR A 8 -26.78 14.27 -25.39
C THR A 8 -25.26 14.38 -25.45
N VAL A 9 -24.73 15.43 -26.08
CA VAL A 9 -23.27 15.69 -26.10
C VAL A 9 -22.76 16.05 -24.69
N LEU A 10 -23.49 16.88 -23.94
CA LEU A 10 -23.14 17.23 -22.56
C LEU A 10 -23.14 16.02 -21.62
N VAL A 11 -24.14 15.15 -21.71
CA VAL A 11 -24.22 13.92 -20.91
C VAL A 11 -23.11 12.94 -21.30
N ALA A 12 -22.81 12.79 -22.59
CA ALA A 12 -21.72 11.94 -23.06
C ALA A 12 -20.34 12.44 -22.57
N VAL A 13 -20.10 13.75 -22.61
CA VAL A 13 -18.85 14.36 -22.12
C VAL A 13 -18.73 14.20 -20.61
N LEU A 14 -19.82 14.41 -19.85
CA LEU A 14 -19.82 14.22 -18.39
C LEU A 14 -19.56 12.75 -18.01
N GLY A 15 -20.15 11.80 -18.76
CA GLY A 15 -19.93 10.36 -18.57
C GLY A 15 -18.49 9.93 -18.85
N ILE A 16 -17.82 10.53 -19.84
CA ILE A 16 -16.42 10.27 -20.15
C ILE A 16 -15.48 10.85 -19.06
N ILE A 17 -15.81 12.02 -18.52
CA ILE A 17 -15.03 12.65 -17.43
C ILE A 17 -15.15 11.82 -16.14
N LEU A 18 -16.34 11.32 -15.80
CA LEU A 18 -16.55 10.46 -14.63
C LEU A 18 -15.83 9.11 -14.73
N ALA A 19 -15.70 8.55 -15.93
CA ALA A 19 -15.01 7.27 -16.15
C ALA A 19 -13.48 7.37 -15.99
N SER A 20 -12.91 8.57 -16.16
CA SER A 20 -11.45 8.79 -16.17
C SER A 20 -10.83 8.85 -14.76
N SER A 21 -11.65 9.01 -13.72
CA SER A 21 -11.19 9.18 -12.33
C SER A 21 -11.17 7.88 -11.51
N LEU A 22 -11.40 6.71 -12.14
CA LEU A 22 -11.53 5.43 -11.45
C LEU A 22 -10.33 4.49 -11.68
N SER A 23 -9.11 5.03 -11.69
CA SER A 23 -7.91 4.17 -11.59
C SER A 23 -7.73 3.77 -10.12
N ALA A 24 -8.35 2.66 -9.74
CA ALA A 24 -8.13 2.05 -8.43
C ALA A 24 -6.71 1.45 -8.34
N GLN A 25 -6.04 1.63 -7.19
CA GLN A 25 -4.72 1.03 -6.94
C GLN A 25 -4.78 -0.50 -7.12
N PRO A 26 -3.76 -1.15 -7.71
CA PRO A 26 -3.74 -2.61 -7.82
C PRO A 26 -3.83 -3.27 -6.44
N ASP A 27 -4.82 -4.16 -6.26
CA ASP A 27 -5.01 -4.89 -4.99
C ASP A 27 -3.74 -5.66 -4.59
N LYS A 28 -3.02 -6.23 -5.55
CA LYS A 28 -1.82 -7.03 -5.28
C LYS A 28 -0.55 -6.23 -5.55
N ILE A 29 0.16 -5.93 -4.47
CA ILE A 29 1.47 -5.28 -4.49
C ILE A 29 2.54 -6.35 -4.27
N VAL A 30 3.54 -6.42 -5.14
CA VAL A 30 4.64 -7.39 -5.01
C VAL A 30 5.90 -6.68 -4.55
N PHE A 31 6.38 -7.05 -3.36
CA PHE A 31 7.70 -6.69 -2.87
C PHE A 31 8.73 -7.64 -3.46
N ASP A 32 9.30 -7.24 -4.59
CA ASP A 32 10.34 -7.99 -5.29
C ASP A 32 11.73 -7.68 -4.69
N PRO A 33 12.39 -8.64 -4.03
CA PRO A 33 13.68 -8.41 -3.39
C PRO A 33 14.79 -8.11 -4.39
N LEU A 34 14.70 -8.58 -5.64
CA LEU A 34 15.69 -8.23 -6.67
C LEU A 34 15.59 -6.74 -7.01
N LYS A 35 14.38 -6.20 -7.11
CA LYS A 35 14.17 -4.76 -7.36
C LYS A 35 14.52 -3.89 -6.15
N LEU A 36 14.24 -4.37 -4.94
CA LEU A 36 14.44 -3.59 -3.71
C LEU A 36 15.88 -3.63 -3.19
N PHE A 37 16.59 -4.75 -3.38
CA PHE A 37 17.90 -5.00 -2.76
C PHE A 37 19.00 -5.40 -3.76
N GLY A 38 18.67 -5.60 -5.05
CA GLY A 38 19.61 -6.12 -6.06
C GLY A 38 19.98 -7.59 -5.87
N LYS A 39 19.43 -8.26 -4.85
CA LYS A 39 19.70 -9.67 -4.53
C LYS A 39 18.50 -10.29 -3.83
N SER A 40 18.34 -11.60 -3.98
CA SER A 40 17.24 -12.35 -3.38
C SER A 40 17.76 -13.48 -2.50
N LYS A 41 17.37 -13.47 -1.22
CA LYS A 41 17.57 -14.58 -0.28
C LYS A 41 16.30 -15.41 -0.04
N ARG A 42 15.14 -14.85 -0.39
CA ARG A 42 13.80 -15.40 -0.15
C ARG A 42 12.88 -14.98 -1.31
N PRO A 43 11.83 -15.75 -1.65
CA PRO A 43 10.82 -15.32 -2.62
C PRO A 43 10.20 -13.95 -2.28
N GLY A 44 9.76 -13.21 -3.29
CA GLY A 44 9.04 -11.95 -3.08
C GLY A 44 7.72 -12.14 -2.32
N VAL A 45 7.33 -11.12 -1.58
CA VAL A 45 6.08 -11.12 -0.79
C VAL A 45 5.00 -10.39 -1.58
N THR A 46 3.82 -10.99 -1.69
CA THR A 46 2.64 -10.32 -2.26
C THR A 46 1.75 -9.81 -1.13
N LEU A 47 1.56 -8.51 -1.07
CA LEU A 47 0.61 -7.84 -0.19
C LEU A 47 -0.72 -7.68 -0.93
N SER A 48 -1.83 -8.09 -0.33
CA SER A 48 -3.17 -7.69 -0.79
C SER A 48 -3.58 -6.44 -0.01
N HIS A 49 -3.47 -5.28 -0.65
CA HIS A 49 -3.71 -3.98 -0.03
C HIS A 49 -5.17 -3.85 0.42
N ASN A 50 -6.12 -4.23 -0.43
CA ASN A 50 -7.54 -4.09 -0.13
C ASN A 50 -7.95 -4.98 1.04
N ARG A 51 -7.36 -6.17 1.19
CA ARG A 51 -7.63 -7.03 2.37
C ARG A 51 -7.25 -6.38 3.69
N HIS A 52 -6.27 -5.48 3.72
CA HIS A 52 -5.91 -4.76 4.93
C HIS A 52 -6.91 -3.63 5.20
N VAL A 53 -7.31 -2.90 4.15
CA VAL A 53 -8.35 -1.86 4.24
C VAL A 53 -9.70 -2.46 4.69
N GLU A 54 -10.13 -3.56 4.08
CA GLU A 54 -11.34 -4.30 4.44
C GLU A 54 -11.30 -4.88 5.86
N ALA A 55 -10.09 -5.14 6.39
CA ALA A 55 -9.89 -5.54 7.78
C ALA A 55 -9.95 -4.36 8.76
N GLY A 56 -10.21 -3.14 8.28
CA GLY A 56 -10.39 -1.93 9.08
C GLY A 56 -9.09 -1.17 9.38
N LEU A 57 -8.00 -1.45 8.65
CA LEU A 57 -6.77 -0.65 8.76
C LEU A 57 -6.91 0.64 7.97
N SER A 58 -6.45 1.73 8.58
CA SER A 58 -6.30 3.04 7.95
C SER A 58 -5.02 3.11 7.12
N CYS A 59 -4.96 4.08 6.21
CA CYS A 59 -3.77 4.36 5.41
C CYS A 59 -2.55 4.62 6.31
N LYS A 60 -2.78 5.34 7.42
CA LYS A 60 -1.76 5.75 8.40
C LYS A 60 -1.22 4.61 9.27
N ASP A 61 -1.88 3.46 9.29
CA ASP A 61 -1.39 2.30 10.02
C ASP A 61 -0.14 1.71 9.36
N CYS A 62 0.04 1.91 8.05
CA CYS A 62 1.18 1.42 7.28
C CYS A 62 2.01 2.55 6.66
N HIS A 63 1.36 3.54 6.05
CA HIS A 63 2.03 4.72 5.53
C HIS A 63 2.20 5.72 6.67
N HIS A 64 3.43 6.10 6.96
CA HIS A 64 3.70 6.98 8.08
C HIS A 64 4.78 7.99 7.74
N VAL A 65 4.62 9.19 8.32
CA VAL A 65 5.65 10.21 8.38
C VAL A 65 5.68 10.67 9.82
N TYR A 66 6.74 10.32 10.55
CA TYR A 66 6.85 10.63 11.97
C TYR A 66 7.71 11.88 12.18
N GLU A 67 7.12 12.87 12.83
CA GLU A 67 7.82 14.06 13.32
C GLU A 67 7.54 14.20 14.83
N ASN A 68 8.60 14.31 15.64
CA ASN A 68 8.50 14.39 17.10
C ASN A 68 7.61 13.31 17.75
N GLY A 69 7.63 12.10 17.16
CA GLY A 69 6.85 10.95 17.64
C GLY A 69 5.38 10.93 17.21
N GLN A 70 4.91 11.93 16.46
CA GLN A 70 3.54 11.98 15.93
C GLN A 70 3.52 11.64 14.45
N ASN A 71 2.53 10.84 14.02
CA ASN A 71 2.34 10.57 12.60
C ASN A 71 1.65 11.78 11.96
N VAL A 72 2.44 12.59 11.25
CA VAL A 72 2.00 13.84 10.59
C VAL A 72 1.66 13.62 9.11
N LEU A 73 1.58 12.37 8.64
CA LEU A 73 1.26 12.08 7.26
C LEU A 73 -0.05 12.76 6.83
N ASP A 74 0.02 13.53 5.74
CA ASP A 74 -1.14 13.95 4.97
C ASP A 74 -1.50 12.82 3.98
N GLU A 75 -2.71 12.27 4.10
CA GLU A 75 -3.17 11.19 3.21
C GLU A 75 -3.33 11.66 1.77
N GLY A 76 -3.46 12.97 1.53
CA GLY A 76 -3.40 13.55 0.18
C GLY A 76 -2.08 13.30 -0.54
N GLN A 77 -1.01 12.94 0.18
CA GLN A 77 0.29 12.57 -0.39
C GLN A 77 0.34 11.10 -0.83
N LEU A 78 -0.68 10.29 -0.54
CA LEU A 78 -0.77 8.88 -0.93
C LEU A 78 -1.30 8.71 -2.35
N GLU A 79 -0.65 9.38 -3.29
CA GLU A 79 -0.99 9.36 -4.71
C GLU A 79 -0.05 8.47 -5.53
N GLU A 80 -0.57 7.96 -6.64
CA GLU A 80 0.25 7.18 -7.58
C GLU A 80 1.37 8.06 -8.17
N GLY A 81 2.58 7.51 -8.24
CA GLY A 81 3.76 8.23 -8.73
C GLY A 81 4.55 8.95 -7.64
N ASN A 82 3.94 9.29 -6.50
CA ASN A 82 4.66 9.85 -5.37
C ASN A 82 5.59 8.78 -4.75
N GLN A 83 6.90 9.05 -4.77
CA GLN A 83 7.90 8.11 -4.27
C GLN A 83 7.82 7.96 -2.74
N GLY A 84 7.33 8.97 -2.02
CA GLY A 84 7.16 8.95 -0.56
C GLY A 84 6.22 7.85 -0.06
N VAL A 85 5.32 7.35 -0.92
CA VAL A 85 4.44 6.21 -0.63
C VAL A 85 5.24 4.91 -0.46
N ARG A 86 6.41 4.82 -1.10
CA ARG A 86 7.27 3.62 -1.05
C ARG A 86 8.11 3.63 0.22
N CYS A 87 8.03 2.54 1.00
CA CYS A 87 8.84 2.35 2.20
C CYS A 87 10.34 2.58 1.94
N SER A 88 10.83 2.16 0.76
CA SER A 88 12.23 2.29 0.33
C SER A 88 12.72 3.72 0.14
N ALA A 89 11.81 4.71 -0.01
CA ALA A 89 12.20 6.11 -0.14
C ALA A 89 12.83 6.64 1.16
N CYS A 90 12.36 6.16 2.32
CA CYS A 90 12.85 6.57 3.63
C CYS A 90 13.67 5.47 4.33
N HIS A 91 13.29 4.20 4.20
CA HIS A 91 13.95 3.06 4.86
C HIS A 91 15.16 2.53 4.08
N GLY A 92 16.08 3.41 3.67
CA GLY A 92 17.28 3.04 2.92
C GLY A 92 18.38 2.32 3.74
N PRO A 93 19.56 2.09 3.14
CA PRO A 93 20.66 1.37 3.80
C PRO A 93 21.33 2.11 4.97
N LYS A 94 21.21 3.44 5.03
CA LYS A 94 21.93 4.31 5.98
C LYS A 94 21.02 4.92 7.06
N VAL A 95 19.82 4.38 7.24
CA VAL A 95 18.91 4.83 8.30
C VAL A 95 18.86 3.83 9.45
N ARG A 96 18.38 4.29 10.62
CA ARG A 96 18.30 3.47 11.83
C ARG A 96 17.49 2.17 11.64
N ILE A 97 16.41 2.25 10.86
CA ILE A 97 15.55 1.10 10.53
C ILE A 97 15.60 0.93 9.01
N GLY A 98 16.41 -0.03 8.53
CA GLY A 98 16.48 -0.35 7.11
C GLY A 98 15.22 -1.06 6.60
N LEU A 99 15.06 -1.13 5.28
CA LEU A 99 13.85 -1.62 4.61
C LEU A 99 13.39 -3.02 5.04
N GLU A 100 14.31 -3.98 5.15
CA GLU A 100 13.97 -5.34 5.59
C GLU A 100 13.40 -5.33 7.02
N GLN A 101 14.05 -4.61 7.93
CA GLN A 101 13.61 -4.47 9.31
C GLN A 101 12.26 -3.74 9.38
N ALA A 102 12.07 -2.69 8.59
CA ALA A 102 10.82 -1.95 8.52
C ALA A 102 9.64 -2.86 8.13
N PHE A 103 9.81 -3.72 7.12
CA PHE A 103 8.79 -4.69 6.74
C PHE A 103 8.51 -5.70 7.86
N HIS A 104 9.56 -6.26 8.49
CA HIS A 104 9.35 -7.24 9.56
C HIS A 104 8.68 -6.62 10.79
N ASP A 105 9.11 -5.44 11.24
CA ASP A 105 8.51 -4.75 12.38
C ASP A 105 7.06 -4.36 12.11
N GLN A 106 6.76 -3.84 10.92
CA GLN A 106 5.41 -3.44 10.55
C GLN A 106 4.48 -4.66 10.38
N CYS A 107 4.83 -5.58 9.47
CA CYS A 107 3.96 -6.68 9.09
C CYS A 107 3.85 -7.73 10.20
N ILE A 108 5.00 -8.25 10.67
CA ILE A 108 5.00 -9.32 11.68
C ILE A 108 4.59 -8.75 13.03
N GLY A 109 4.97 -7.51 13.35
CA GLY A 109 4.58 -6.84 14.59
C GLY A 109 3.06 -6.67 14.69
N CYS A 110 2.42 -6.12 13.65
CA CYS A 110 0.96 -5.98 13.60
C CYS A 110 0.28 -7.36 13.71
N HIS A 111 0.74 -8.35 12.92
CA HIS A 111 0.12 -9.67 12.97
C HIS A 111 0.28 -10.36 14.32
N THR A 112 1.44 -10.21 14.96
CA THR A 112 1.69 -10.77 16.29
C THR A 112 0.84 -10.12 17.36
N ARG A 113 0.67 -8.79 17.30
CA ARG A 113 -0.19 -8.06 18.22
C ARG A 113 -1.64 -8.50 18.10
N LEU A 114 -2.18 -8.55 16.88
CA LEU A 114 -3.56 -9.01 16.65
C LEU A 114 -3.79 -10.45 17.13
N LEU A 115 -2.82 -11.34 16.95
CA LEU A 115 -2.91 -12.70 17.50
C LEU A 115 -3.02 -12.68 19.03
N LYS A 116 -2.18 -11.90 19.71
CA LYS A 116 -2.22 -11.78 21.18
C LYS A 116 -3.57 -11.25 21.67
N GLU A 117 -4.17 -10.35 20.90
CA GLU A 117 -5.53 -9.83 21.11
C GLU A 117 -6.65 -10.84 20.74
N LYS A 118 -6.30 -12.06 20.31
CA LYS A 118 -7.24 -13.09 19.83
C LYS A 118 -8.08 -12.64 18.64
N LYS A 119 -7.57 -11.70 17.84
CA LYS A 119 -8.21 -11.22 16.60
C LYS A 119 -7.72 -12.03 15.39
N LYS A 120 -8.55 -12.04 14.34
CA LYS A 120 -8.14 -12.57 13.03
C LYS A 120 -6.91 -11.80 12.54
N THR A 121 -5.92 -12.51 12.03
CA THR A 121 -4.65 -11.91 11.63
C THR A 121 -3.96 -12.67 10.50
N GLY A 122 -2.89 -12.07 9.97
CA GLY A 122 -2.10 -12.60 8.86
C GLY A 122 -0.92 -13.48 9.29
N PRO A 123 -0.08 -13.87 8.32
CA PRO A 123 1.06 -14.77 8.52
C PRO A 123 2.18 -14.15 9.37
N ARG A 124 2.89 -14.98 10.13
CA ARG A 124 4.01 -14.53 11.01
C ARG A 124 5.29 -15.32 10.83
N PHE A 125 5.24 -16.46 10.12
CA PHE A 125 6.41 -17.28 9.85
C PHE A 125 6.96 -16.99 8.46
N CYS A 126 8.29 -17.04 8.31
CA CYS A 126 8.98 -16.61 7.08
C CYS A 126 8.39 -17.24 5.81
N GLY A 127 8.13 -18.55 5.81
CA GLY A 127 7.63 -19.29 4.65
C GLY A 127 6.15 -19.05 4.33
N GLN A 128 5.40 -18.43 5.25
CA GLN A 128 4.01 -18.05 5.01
C GLN A 128 3.89 -16.71 4.29
N CYS A 129 4.88 -15.82 4.45
CA CYS A 129 4.98 -14.57 3.69
C CYS A 129 5.79 -14.75 2.40
N HIS A 130 6.97 -15.37 2.51
CA HIS A 130 7.88 -15.65 1.41
C HIS A 130 7.57 -17.01 0.78
N VAL A 131 6.36 -17.16 0.26
CA VAL A 131 5.86 -18.40 -0.32
C VAL A 131 6.69 -18.75 -1.56
N LYS A 132 7.27 -19.95 -1.60
CA LYS A 132 7.86 -20.51 -2.81
C LYS A 132 6.72 -20.82 -3.78
N LYS A 133 6.79 -20.25 -4.98
CA LYS A 133 5.91 -20.64 -6.08
C LYS A 133 6.49 -21.85 -6.79
#